data_AF-A0A6P0XWM1-F1
#
_entry.id   AF-A0A6P0XWM1-F1
#
_cell.length_a   1.000
_cell.length_b   1.000
_cell.length_c   1.000
_cell.angle_alpha   90.00
_cell.angle_beta   90.00
_cell.angle_gamma   90.00
#
_symmetry.space_group_name_H-M   'P 1'
#
loop_
_entity.id
_entity.type
_entity.pdbx_description
1 polymer ?
#
loop_
_entity_poly.entity_id
_entity_poly.type
_entity_poly.pdbx_seq_one_letter_code
_entity_poly.pdbx_strand_id
1 'polypeptide(L)'
;IRGEMLTALMVNLMLTAHPRSAVVVPINASAAVEQIARRHDSHVIRTKANPTALMEACQINHNVVLGGSGDMGFIFPKLHPGFDAMFCIAKVIEMLTIQERSLGQISADIPAVTHRSYKVRCPWKVKGALMRYLVETNSPEKLELTDGVKIINHQNDNWVLVLPDAGEPLVHIYADSNDRDWVDKTLRDYRNTIHDFVNLFMTGKKLND
;
A
#
# COMPACT_ATOMS: atom_id res chain seq x y z
N ILE A 1 -7.83 -13.00 9.86
CA ILE A 1 -7.78 -11.87 8.89
C ILE A 1 -6.56 -11.04 9.27
N ARG A 2 -5.63 -10.75 8.35
CA ARG A 2 -4.35 -10.07 8.62
C ARG A 2 -3.84 -9.30 7.40
N GLY A 3 -2.91 -8.36 7.60
CA GLY A 3 -2.27 -7.58 6.52
C GLY A 3 -3.28 -6.85 5.65
N GLU A 4 -3.10 -6.90 4.33
CA GLU A 4 -4.00 -6.20 3.38
C GLU A 4 -5.46 -6.67 3.43
N MET A 5 -5.72 -7.94 3.78
CA MET A 5 -7.11 -8.38 3.99
C MET A 5 -7.75 -7.67 5.19
N LEU A 6 -6.97 -7.38 6.23
CA LEU A 6 -7.45 -6.59 7.36
C LEU A 6 -7.64 -5.12 6.95
N THR A 7 -6.72 -4.54 6.18
CA THR A 7 -6.87 -3.20 5.60
C THR A 7 -8.20 -3.09 4.84
N ALA A 8 -8.43 -3.99 3.89
CA ALA A 8 -9.63 -4.01 3.06
C ALA A 8 -10.91 -4.21 3.88
N LEU A 9 -10.90 -5.12 4.86
CA LEU A 9 -12.03 -5.34 5.76
C LEU A 9 -12.39 -4.07 6.54
N MET A 10 -11.42 -3.42 7.16
CA MET A 10 -11.64 -2.22 7.96
C MET A 10 -12.14 -1.06 7.09
N VAL A 11 -11.58 -0.88 5.90
CA VAL A 11 -12.05 0.12 4.93
C VAL A 11 -13.50 -0.16 4.54
N ASN A 12 -13.84 -1.41 4.20
CA ASN A 12 -15.21 -1.79 3.81
C ASN A 12 -16.21 -1.54 4.95
N LEU A 13 -15.87 -1.94 6.18
CA LEU A 13 -16.70 -1.69 7.36
C LEU A 13 -16.97 -0.19 7.56
N MET A 14 -15.91 0.62 7.52
CA MET A 14 -16.01 2.05 7.79
C MET A 14 -16.75 2.80 6.68
N LEU A 15 -16.52 2.46 5.42
CA LEU A 15 -17.19 3.08 4.27
C LEU A 15 -18.64 2.62 4.10
N THR A 16 -18.98 1.41 4.54
CA THR A 16 -20.38 0.97 4.63
C THR A 16 -21.15 1.83 5.63
N ALA A 17 -20.56 2.12 6.80
CA ALA A 17 -21.18 2.98 7.80
C ALA A 17 -21.12 4.48 7.45
N HIS A 18 -20.17 4.89 6.61
CA HIS A 18 -19.94 6.29 6.25
C HIS A 18 -19.68 6.43 4.74
N PRO A 19 -20.71 6.25 3.88
CA PRO A 19 -20.54 6.43 2.44
C PRO A 19 -20.20 7.89 2.10
N ARG A 20 -19.57 8.13 0.94
CA ARG A 20 -19.09 9.45 0.49
C ARG A 20 -18.07 10.13 1.41
N SER A 21 -17.41 9.33 2.25
CA SER A 21 -16.29 9.77 3.09
C SER A 21 -14.93 9.48 2.43
N ALA A 22 -13.84 9.75 3.13
CA ALA A 22 -12.48 9.42 2.69
C ALA A 22 -11.77 8.46 3.66
N VAL A 23 -10.81 7.70 3.12
CA VAL A 23 -9.86 6.91 3.90
C VAL A 23 -8.43 7.28 3.54
N VAL A 24 -7.52 7.19 4.50
CA VAL A 24 -6.10 7.47 4.30
C VAL A 24 -5.32 6.17 4.45
N VAL A 25 -4.57 5.76 3.42
CA VAL A 25 -3.77 4.53 3.45
C VAL A 25 -2.36 4.81 2.90
N PRO A 26 -1.33 4.05 3.30
CA PRO A 26 0.01 4.27 2.77
C PRO A 26 0.10 3.85 1.30
N ILE A 27 1.11 4.35 0.59
CA ILE A 27 1.33 4.11 -0.85
C ILE A 27 1.41 2.61 -1.22
N ASN A 28 1.86 1.78 -0.28
CA ASN A 28 2.05 0.34 -0.43
C ASN A 28 0.79 -0.48 -0.12
N ALA A 29 -0.32 0.12 0.33
CA ALA A 29 -1.57 -0.62 0.53
C ALA A 29 -2.16 -1.12 -0.80
N SER A 30 -2.92 -2.20 -0.79
CA SER A 30 -3.47 -2.85 -1.97
C SER A 30 -4.45 -1.94 -2.75
N ALA A 31 -4.59 -2.16 -4.06
CA ALA A 31 -5.62 -1.51 -4.89
C ALA A 31 -7.06 -1.94 -4.51
N ALA A 32 -7.20 -2.97 -3.65
CA ALA A 32 -8.48 -3.35 -3.07
C ALA A 32 -9.17 -2.17 -2.36
N VAL A 33 -8.39 -1.25 -1.78
CA VAL A 33 -8.90 -0.06 -1.09
C VAL A 33 -9.66 0.85 -2.07
N GLU A 34 -9.11 1.13 -3.25
CA GLU A 34 -9.77 1.90 -4.31
C GLU A 34 -11.00 1.18 -4.86
N GLN A 35 -10.93 -0.14 -5.03
CA GLN A 35 -12.08 -0.93 -5.48
C GLN A 35 -13.24 -0.85 -4.46
N ILE A 36 -12.96 -0.88 -3.16
CA ILE A 36 -13.98 -0.71 -2.11
C ILE A 36 -14.48 0.73 -2.09
N ALA A 37 -13.58 1.72 -2.10
CA ALA A 37 -13.96 3.14 -2.04
C ALA A 37 -14.91 3.54 -3.18
N ARG A 38 -14.65 3.06 -4.41
CA ARG A 38 -15.53 3.26 -5.57
C ARG A 38 -16.96 2.76 -5.34
N ARG A 39 -17.17 1.67 -4.58
CA ARG A 39 -18.51 1.12 -4.28
C ARG A 39 -19.32 2.00 -3.32
N HIS A 40 -18.67 2.90 -2.59
CA HIS A 40 -19.27 3.76 -1.58
C HIS A 40 -19.23 5.26 -1.95
N ASP A 41 -18.92 5.59 -3.21
CA ASP A 41 -18.68 6.97 -3.69
C ASP A 41 -17.64 7.73 -2.83
N SER A 42 -16.67 6.98 -2.32
CA SER A 42 -15.66 7.43 -1.38
C SER A 42 -14.30 7.64 -2.02
N HIS A 43 -13.44 8.40 -1.34
CA HIS A 43 -12.12 8.77 -1.85
C HIS A 43 -11.00 8.12 -1.04
N VAL A 44 -9.90 7.79 -1.73
CA VAL A 44 -8.68 7.26 -1.10
C VAL A 44 -7.59 8.33 -1.16
N ILE A 45 -7.00 8.62 -0.01
CA ILE A 45 -5.85 9.50 0.12
C ILE A 45 -4.63 8.63 0.39
N ARG A 46 -3.65 8.68 -0.52
CA ARG A 46 -2.39 7.93 -0.41
C ARG A 46 -1.33 8.79 0.27
N THR A 47 -0.59 8.21 1.22
CA THR A 47 0.52 8.89 1.91
C THR A 47 1.83 8.15 1.73
N LYS A 48 2.92 8.78 2.17
CA LYS A 48 4.18 8.07 2.42
C LYS A 48 3.96 6.90 3.37
N ALA A 49 4.78 5.86 3.25
CA ALA A 49 4.69 4.66 4.07
C ALA A 49 5.38 4.87 5.44
N ASN A 50 4.95 5.90 6.17
CA ASN A 50 5.39 6.13 7.54
C ASN A 50 4.24 6.64 8.44
N PRO A 51 4.32 6.39 9.77
CA PRO A 51 3.28 6.78 10.72
C PRO A 51 2.95 8.28 10.72
N THR A 52 3.97 9.14 10.63
CA THR A 52 3.80 10.60 10.69
C THR A 52 2.94 11.12 9.54
N ALA A 53 3.24 10.70 8.31
CA ALA A 53 2.51 11.13 7.12
C ALA A 53 1.03 10.67 7.16
N LEU A 54 0.77 9.48 7.70
CA LEU A 54 -0.60 8.99 7.92
C LEU A 54 -1.37 9.86 8.93
N MET A 55 -0.75 10.14 10.08
CA MET A 55 -1.36 10.96 11.14
C MET A 55 -1.65 12.38 10.63
N GLU A 56 -0.68 13.01 9.96
CA GLU A 56 -0.84 14.35 9.38
C GLU A 56 -1.97 14.39 8.34
N ALA A 57 -2.01 13.43 7.41
CA ALA A 57 -3.06 13.36 6.42
C ALA A 57 -4.45 13.13 7.05
N CYS A 58 -4.54 12.33 8.11
CA CYS A 58 -5.78 12.15 8.87
C CYS A 58 -6.22 13.43 9.59
N GLN A 59 -5.28 14.22 10.09
CA GLN A 59 -5.56 15.46 10.81
C GLN A 59 -6.00 16.59 9.88
N ILE A 60 -5.39 16.71 8.70
CA ILE A 60 -5.66 17.78 7.73
C ILE A 60 -7.01 17.58 7.03
N ASN A 61 -7.45 16.33 6.83
CA ASN A 61 -8.63 16.03 6.02
C ASN A 61 -9.86 15.70 6.89
N HIS A 62 -10.77 16.67 7.02
CA HIS A 62 -11.94 16.56 7.91
C HIS A 62 -12.97 15.47 7.53
N ASN A 63 -12.98 15.00 6.28
CA ASN A 63 -13.89 13.94 5.81
C ASN A 63 -13.30 12.52 5.94
N VAL A 64 -12.13 12.37 6.55
CA VAL A 64 -11.51 11.06 6.73
C VAL A 64 -12.14 10.31 7.90
N VAL A 65 -12.61 9.09 7.64
CA VAL A 65 -13.24 8.23 8.66
C VAL A 65 -12.31 7.17 9.22
N LEU A 66 -11.26 6.82 8.47
CA LEU A 66 -10.28 5.81 8.83
C LEU A 66 -8.93 6.15 8.20
N GLY A 67 -7.86 6.01 8.97
CA GLY A 67 -6.48 6.05 8.48
C GLY A 67 -5.74 4.76 8.79
N GLY A 68 -4.76 4.39 7.98
CA GLY A 68 -3.79 3.34 8.29
C GLY A 68 -3.92 2.08 7.44
N SER A 69 -3.31 1.00 7.93
CA SER A 69 -3.26 -0.30 7.23
C SER A 69 -3.13 -1.44 8.24
N GLY A 70 -3.36 -2.67 7.79
CA GLY A 70 -3.21 -3.87 8.61
C GLY A 70 -1.79 -4.06 9.17
N ASP A 71 -0.77 -3.45 8.54
CA ASP A 71 0.62 -3.54 8.98
C ASP A 71 1.03 -2.43 9.96
N MET A 72 0.40 -1.25 9.89
CA MET A 72 0.71 -0.10 10.78
C MET A 72 -0.29 0.09 11.92
N GLY A 73 -1.48 -0.49 11.80
CA GLY A 73 -2.62 -0.20 12.65
C GLY A 73 -3.52 0.89 12.06
N PHE A 74 -4.59 1.22 12.80
CA PHE A 74 -5.63 2.12 12.32
C PHE A 74 -5.79 3.35 13.21
N ILE A 75 -6.05 4.48 12.55
CA ILE A 75 -6.33 5.80 13.13
C ILE A 75 -7.81 6.10 12.91
N PHE A 76 -8.46 6.65 13.94
CA PHE A 76 -9.86 7.04 13.90
C PHE A 76 -9.95 8.55 14.13
N PRO A 77 -9.91 9.39 13.07
CA PRO A 77 -9.69 10.83 13.20
C PRO A 77 -10.76 11.56 14.02
N LYS A 78 -11.99 11.03 14.04
CA LYS A 78 -13.09 11.55 14.86
C LYS A 78 -12.88 11.36 16.37
N LEU A 79 -12.02 10.44 16.78
CA LEU A 79 -11.69 10.19 18.18
C LEU A 79 -10.41 10.94 18.58
N HIS A 80 -9.27 10.58 17.99
CA HIS A 80 -7.99 11.23 18.22
C HIS A 80 -7.02 10.93 17.06
N PRO A 81 -6.00 11.78 16.82
CA PRO A 81 -5.05 11.60 15.72
C PRO A 81 -3.93 10.62 16.10
N GLY A 82 -4.26 9.35 16.33
CA GLY A 82 -3.31 8.31 16.74
C GLY A 82 -3.79 6.90 16.43
N PHE A 83 -2.84 5.95 16.46
CA PHE A 83 -3.12 4.54 16.26
C PHE A 83 -3.73 3.93 17.52
N ASP A 84 -4.88 3.27 17.38
CA ASP A 84 -5.58 2.68 18.53
C ASP A 84 -6.13 1.29 18.21
N ALA A 85 -5.40 0.28 18.66
CA ALA A 85 -5.77 -1.12 18.47
C ALA A 85 -6.99 -1.52 19.33
N MET A 86 -7.14 -0.96 20.53
CA MET A 86 -8.26 -1.28 21.41
C MET A 86 -9.56 -0.71 20.85
N PHE A 87 -9.53 0.55 20.40
CA PHE A 87 -10.66 1.17 19.74
C PHE A 87 -10.97 0.50 18.40
N CYS A 88 -9.96 0.02 17.67
CA CYS A 88 -10.18 -0.77 16.46
C CYS A 88 -11.02 -2.03 16.74
N ILE A 89 -10.71 -2.78 17.80
CA ILE A 89 -11.50 -3.96 18.20
C ILE A 89 -12.94 -3.56 18.55
N ALA A 90 -13.11 -2.50 19.37
CA ALA A 90 -14.43 -1.99 19.72
C ALA A 90 -15.23 -1.56 18.48
N LYS A 91 -14.59 -0.89 17.51
CA LYS A 91 -15.20 -0.49 16.24
C LYS A 91 -15.58 -1.67 15.37
N VAL A 92 -14.78 -2.73 15.30
CA VAL A 92 -15.18 -3.95 14.59
C VAL A 92 -16.44 -4.53 15.21
N ILE A 93 -16.51 -4.67 16.54
CA ILE A 93 -17.68 -5.21 17.23
C ILE A 93 -18.92 -4.33 17.00
N GLU A 94 -18.78 -3.01 17.13
CA GLU A 94 -19.84 -2.05 16.86
C GLU A 94 -20.35 -2.17 15.41
N MET A 95 -19.45 -2.20 14.42
CA MET A 95 -19.83 -2.30 13.01
C MET A 95 -20.51 -3.63 12.67
N LEU A 96 -20.03 -4.76 13.22
CA LEU A 96 -20.68 -6.06 13.03
C LEU A 96 -22.09 -6.08 13.61
N THR A 97 -22.28 -5.41 14.76
CA THR A 97 -23.58 -5.32 15.43
C THR A 97 -24.54 -4.42 14.65
N ILE A 98 -24.09 -3.24 14.21
CA ILE A 98 -24.92 -2.28 13.47
C ILE A 98 -25.29 -2.81 12.08
N GLN A 99 -24.35 -3.46 11.40
CA GLN A 99 -24.58 -3.96 10.04
C GLN A 99 -25.33 -5.28 10.01
N GLU A 100 -25.48 -5.97 11.15
CA GLU A 100 -26.07 -7.31 11.26
C GLU A 100 -25.40 -8.34 10.34
N ARG A 101 -24.08 -8.20 10.16
CA ARG A 101 -23.27 -9.09 9.31
C ARG A 101 -22.17 -9.74 10.10
N SER A 102 -21.92 -11.00 9.80
CA SER A 102 -20.74 -11.72 10.30
C SER A 102 -19.47 -11.30 9.57
N LEU A 103 -18.31 -11.48 10.22
CA LEU A 103 -17.00 -11.26 9.60
C LEU A 103 -16.81 -12.09 8.32
N GLY A 104 -17.36 -13.31 8.27
CA GLY A 104 -17.28 -14.17 7.10
C GLY A 104 -18.03 -13.59 5.90
N GLN A 105 -19.23 -13.04 6.12
CA GLN A 105 -20.01 -12.39 5.07
C GLN A 105 -19.31 -11.14 4.53
N ILE A 106 -18.78 -10.29 5.42
CA ILE A 106 -18.07 -9.08 5.00
C ILE A 106 -16.79 -9.44 4.26
N SER A 107 -16.04 -10.43 4.75
CA SER A 107 -14.82 -10.89 4.10
C SER A 107 -15.06 -11.48 2.71
N ALA A 108 -16.25 -12.04 2.45
CA ALA A 108 -16.61 -12.57 1.14
C ALA A 108 -16.85 -11.47 0.09
N ASP A 109 -17.19 -10.24 0.53
CA ASP A 109 -17.42 -9.10 -0.37
C ASP A 109 -16.12 -8.37 -0.75
N ILE A 110 -15.02 -8.64 -0.04
CA ILE A 110 -13.74 -7.97 -0.28
C ILE A 110 -13.22 -8.35 -1.68
N PRO A 111 -12.80 -7.37 -2.50
CA PRO A 111 -12.25 -7.67 -3.81
C PRO A 111 -11.03 -8.59 -3.75
N ALA A 112 -10.98 -9.56 -4.67
CA ALA A 112 -9.88 -10.50 -4.78
C ALA A 112 -8.67 -9.85 -5.45
N VAL A 113 -7.82 -9.20 -4.66
CA VAL A 113 -6.55 -8.64 -5.12
C VAL A 113 -5.40 -9.46 -4.52
N THR A 114 -4.49 -9.90 -5.38
CA THR A 114 -3.23 -10.51 -4.93
C THR A 114 -2.24 -9.38 -4.64
N HIS A 115 -1.90 -9.22 -3.37
CA HIS A 115 -0.90 -8.27 -2.90
C HIS A 115 0.25 -9.04 -2.24
N ARG A 116 1.48 -8.87 -2.72
CA ARG A 116 2.66 -9.55 -2.17
C ARG A 116 3.85 -8.60 -2.08
N SER A 117 4.71 -8.87 -1.10
CA SER A 117 5.95 -8.12 -0.89
C SER A 117 7.18 -9.04 -0.83
N TYR A 118 8.33 -8.49 -1.21
CA TYR A 118 9.63 -9.15 -1.12
C TYR A 118 10.71 -8.16 -0.73
N LYS A 119 11.63 -8.55 0.16
CA LYS A 119 12.75 -7.72 0.60
C LYS A 119 14.01 -8.09 -0.15
N VAL A 120 14.72 -7.10 -0.70
CA VAL A 120 16.01 -7.30 -1.39
C VAL A 120 17.09 -6.48 -0.72
N ARG A 121 18.22 -7.12 -0.43
CA ARG A 121 19.40 -6.44 0.12
C ARG A 121 19.88 -5.37 -0.88
N CYS A 122 19.93 -4.12 -0.44
CA CYS A 122 20.37 -2.99 -1.24
C CYS A 122 21.19 -2.04 -0.36
N PRO A 123 22.54 -2.00 -0.49
CA PRO A 123 23.37 -1.16 0.36
C PRO A 123 22.98 0.32 0.26
N TRP A 124 23.15 1.06 1.37
CA TRP A 124 22.79 2.47 1.48
C TRP A 124 23.27 3.32 0.30
N LYS A 125 24.54 3.14 -0.09
CA LYS A 125 25.18 3.84 -1.21
C LYS A 125 24.55 3.56 -2.59
N VAL A 126 23.81 2.46 -2.73
CA VAL A 126 23.21 2.01 -4.00
C VAL A 126 21.76 2.46 -4.13
N LYS A 127 21.02 2.62 -3.01
CA LYS A 127 19.59 2.94 -3.01
C LYS A 127 19.23 4.14 -3.89
N GLY A 128 19.94 5.26 -3.72
CA GLY A 128 19.68 6.46 -4.51
C GLY A 128 19.90 6.25 -6.02
N ALA A 129 20.96 5.52 -6.39
CA ALA A 129 21.25 5.19 -7.79
C ALA A 129 20.19 4.24 -8.37
N LEU A 130 19.74 3.26 -7.58
CA LEU A 130 18.66 2.35 -7.99
C LEU A 130 17.34 3.10 -8.21
N MET A 131 16.97 4.02 -7.31
CA MET A 131 15.75 4.82 -7.47
C MET A 131 15.82 5.67 -8.74
N ARG A 132 16.96 6.33 -8.98
CA ARG A 132 17.17 7.11 -10.21
C ARG A 132 17.06 6.24 -11.46
N TYR A 133 17.71 5.08 -11.47
CA TYR A 133 17.62 4.13 -12.57
C TYR A 133 16.17 3.72 -12.86
N LEU A 134 15.37 3.42 -11.84
CA LEU A 134 13.96 3.07 -12.03
C LEU A 134 13.14 4.23 -12.58
N VAL A 135 13.41 5.47 -12.16
CA VAL A 135 12.74 6.67 -12.71
C VAL A 135 13.13 6.90 -14.18
N GLU A 136 14.41 6.74 -14.53
CA GLU A 136 14.92 7.00 -15.89
C GLU A 136 14.51 5.92 -16.90
N THR A 137 14.31 4.68 -16.45
CA THR A 137 13.95 3.54 -17.31
C THR A 137 12.45 3.33 -17.49
N ASN A 138 11.62 4.08 -16.77
CA ASN A 138 10.17 3.98 -16.84
C ASN A 138 9.56 5.28 -17.35
N SER A 139 8.42 5.16 -18.01
CA SER A 139 7.75 6.32 -18.59
C SER A 139 7.10 7.19 -17.51
N PRO A 140 7.29 8.52 -17.51
CA PRO A 140 6.83 9.41 -16.44
C PRO A 140 5.33 9.33 -16.13
N GLU A 141 4.48 9.07 -17.13
CA GLU A 141 3.02 8.98 -16.96
C GLU A 141 2.57 7.73 -16.18
N LYS A 142 3.48 6.77 -15.99
CA LYS A 142 3.24 5.56 -15.20
C LYS A 142 3.81 5.65 -13.79
N LEU A 143 4.50 6.74 -13.45
CA LEU A 143 5.22 6.86 -12.20
C LEU A 143 4.42 7.63 -11.15
N GLU A 144 4.32 7.05 -9.96
CA GLU A 144 3.94 7.75 -8.74
C GLU A 144 5.14 7.74 -7.78
N LEU A 145 5.61 8.93 -7.42
CA LEU A 145 6.85 9.15 -6.66
C LEU A 145 6.59 9.68 -5.24
N THR A 146 5.40 9.39 -4.70
CA THR A 146 4.99 9.79 -3.34
C THR A 146 5.99 9.29 -2.28
N ASP A 147 6.38 8.02 -2.39
CA ASP A 147 7.39 7.39 -1.56
C ASP A 147 7.96 6.16 -2.30
N GLY A 148 9.25 6.17 -2.60
CA GLY A 148 9.86 5.21 -3.53
C GLY A 148 9.44 5.44 -4.99
N VAL A 149 9.48 4.36 -5.79
CA VAL A 149 9.09 4.39 -7.20
C VAL A 149 7.97 3.39 -7.42
N LYS A 150 6.73 3.90 -7.56
CA LYS A 150 5.56 3.09 -7.92
C LYS A 150 5.30 3.21 -9.41
N ILE A 151 5.22 2.08 -10.09
CA ILE A 151 4.99 1.96 -11.53
C ILE A 151 3.59 1.37 -11.71
N ILE A 152 2.69 2.14 -12.31
CA ILE A 152 1.27 1.86 -12.42
C ILE A 152 0.94 1.52 -13.88
N ASN A 153 0.22 0.42 -14.08
CA ASN A 153 -0.41 0.10 -15.35
C ASN A 153 -1.88 0.52 -15.32
N HIS A 154 -2.16 1.70 -15.88
CA HIS A 154 -3.51 2.28 -15.95
C HIS A 154 -4.52 1.44 -16.75
N GLN A 155 -4.09 0.43 -17.51
CA GLN A 155 -4.99 -0.43 -18.28
C GLN A 155 -5.66 -1.52 -17.43
N ASN A 156 -5.05 -1.92 -16.32
CA ASN A 156 -5.51 -3.07 -15.54
C ASN A 156 -5.34 -2.93 -14.03
N ASP A 157 -5.15 -1.70 -13.52
CA ASP A 157 -4.92 -1.38 -12.11
C ASP A 157 -3.71 -2.11 -11.48
N ASN A 158 -2.88 -2.79 -12.28
CA ASN A 158 -1.68 -3.47 -11.78
C ASN A 158 -0.61 -2.46 -11.43
N TRP A 159 0.13 -2.72 -10.35
CA TRP A 159 1.27 -1.88 -10.03
C TRP A 159 2.36 -2.66 -9.31
N VAL A 160 3.56 -2.08 -9.37
CA VAL A 160 4.73 -2.51 -8.62
C VAL A 160 5.33 -1.29 -7.94
N LEU A 161 5.73 -1.43 -6.68
CA LEU A 161 6.38 -0.38 -5.90
C LEU A 161 7.74 -0.90 -5.44
N VAL A 162 8.79 -0.14 -5.74
CA VAL A 162 10.09 -0.32 -5.10
C VAL A 162 10.27 0.79 -4.06
N LEU A 163 10.23 0.41 -2.79
CA LEU A 163 10.30 1.31 -1.65
C LEU A 163 11.61 1.10 -0.89
N PRO A 164 12.51 2.10 -0.86
CA PRO A 164 13.73 2.01 -0.06
C PRO A 164 13.39 2.02 1.43
N ASP A 165 13.98 1.09 2.18
CA ASP A 165 13.81 1.09 3.64
C ASP A 165 14.54 2.29 4.27
N ALA A 166 13.93 2.93 5.26
CA ALA A 166 14.51 4.11 5.91
C ALA A 166 15.61 3.76 6.93
N GLY A 167 15.54 2.58 7.55
CA GLY A 167 16.40 2.17 8.67
C GLY A 167 17.33 0.99 8.38
N GLU A 168 17.06 0.21 7.32
CA GLU A 168 17.80 -1.01 7.00
C GLU A 168 18.38 -0.98 5.58
N PRO A 169 19.50 -1.67 5.30
CA PRO A 169 20.12 -1.65 3.98
C PRO A 169 19.42 -2.61 3.00
N LEU A 170 18.11 -2.45 2.84
CA LEU A 170 17.25 -3.20 1.93
C LEU A 170 16.26 -2.28 1.22
N VAL A 171 15.64 -2.81 0.18
CA VAL A 171 14.47 -2.25 -0.49
C VAL A 171 13.34 -3.26 -0.41
N HIS A 172 12.11 -2.77 -0.30
CA HIS A 172 10.91 -3.58 -0.38
C HIS A 172 10.35 -3.48 -1.80
N ILE A 173 9.98 -4.61 -2.37
CA ILE A 173 9.25 -4.70 -3.63
C ILE A 173 7.84 -5.12 -3.28
N TYR A 174 6.83 -4.37 -3.70
CA TYR A 174 5.43 -4.74 -3.60
C TYR A 174 4.88 -4.91 -5.00
N ALA A 175 4.04 -5.92 -5.22
CA ALA A 175 3.30 -6.09 -6.45
C ALA A 175 1.85 -6.42 -6.12
N ASP A 176 0.94 -5.84 -6.91
CA ASP A 176 -0.49 -5.86 -6.66
C ASP A 176 -1.23 -6.02 -7.99
N SER A 177 -2.09 -7.04 -8.07
CA SER A 177 -2.91 -7.32 -9.25
C SER A 177 -4.02 -8.31 -8.91
N ASN A 178 -5.08 -8.33 -9.71
CA ASN A 178 -6.07 -9.41 -9.70
C ASN A 178 -5.51 -10.73 -10.27
N ASP A 179 -4.36 -10.70 -10.97
CA ASP A 179 -3.67 -11.88 -11.51
C ASP A 179 -2.51 -12.29 -10.60
N ARG A 180 -2.66 -13.45 -9.95
CA ARG A 180 -1.65 -14.01 -9.05
C ARG A 180 -0.35 -14.38 -9.77
N ASP A 181 -0.43 -14.92 -10.98
CA ASP A 181 0.75 -15.34 -11.73
C ASP A 181 1.54 -14.13 -12.20
N TRP A 182 0.84 -13.05 -12.57
CA TRP A 182 1.46 -11.76 -12.83
C TRP A 182 2.21 -11.24 -11.61
N VAL A 183 1.61 -11.25 -10.40
CA VAL A 183 2.28 -10.80 -9.17
C VAL A 183 3.54 -11.60 -8.91
N ASP A 184 3.45 -12.92 -8.97
CA ASP A 184 4.58 -13.81 -8.69
C ASP A 184 5.69 -13.67 -9.72
N LYS A 185 5.35 -13.44 -11.00
CA LYS A 185 6.32 -13.15 -12.05
C LYS A 185 6.97 -11.78 -11.85
N THR A 186 6.19 -10.73 -11.67
CA THR A 186 6.67 -9.36 -11.49
C THR A 186 7.62 -9.24 -10.30
N LEU A 187 7.30 -9.87 -9.16
CA LEU A 187 8.20 -9.87 -8.01
C LEU A 187 9.54 -10.55 -8.30
N ARG A 188 9.54 -11.67 -9.03
CA ARG A 188 10.77 -12.35 -9.44
C ARG A 188 11.60 -11.49 -10.39
N ASP A 189 10.96 -10.88 -11.39
CA ASP A 189 11.63 -10.06 -12.41
C ASP A 189 12.26 -8.81 -11.79
N TYR A 190 11.54 -8.11 -10.90
CA TYR A 190 12.08 -6.96 -10.18
C TYR A 190 13.17 -7.35 -9.19
N ARG A 191 13.02 -8.49 -8.50
CA ARG A 191 14.07 -9.00 -7.60
C ARG A 191 15.37 -9.24 -8.36
N ASN A 192 15.30 -9.88 -9.53
CA ASN A 192 16.47 -10.17 -10.35
C ASN A 192 17.10 -8.86 -10.88
N THR A 193 16.28 -7.97 -11.44
CA THR A 193 16.72 -6.65 -11.91
C THR A 193 17.46 -5.87 -10.81
N ILE A 194 16.91 -5.82 -9.59
CA ILE A 194 17.53 -5.11 -8.47
C ILE A 194 18.82 -5.80 -8.03
N HIS A 195 18.84 -7.13 -7.96
CA HIS A 195 20.02 -7.89 -7.59
C HIS A 195 21.17 -7.66 -8.58
N ASP A 196 20.88 -7.71 -9.88
CA ASP A 196 21.88 -7.50 -10.93
C ASP A 196 22.37 -6.06 -10.95
N PHE A 197 21.47 -5.08 -10.76
CA PHE A 197 21.84 -3.68 -10.59
C PHE A 197 22.80 -3.47 -9.41
N VAL A 198 22.48 -4.06 -8.25
CA VAL A 198 23.32 -3.96 -7.05
C VAL A 198 24.69 -4.60 -7.31
N ASN A 199 24.76 -5.77 -7.91
CA ASN A 199 26.02 -6.45 -8.22
C ASN A 199 26.89 -5.65 -9.20
N LEU A 200 26.27 -5.09 -10.25
CA LEU A 200 26.98 -4.30 -11.23
C LEU A 200 27.53 -3.01 -10.61
N PHE A 201 26.71 -2.32 -9.82
CA PHE A 201 27.12 -1.11 -9.10
C PHE A 201 28.27 -1.40 -8.13
N MET A 202 28.26 -2.55 -7.46
CA MET A 202 29.31 -2.94 -6.52
C MET A 202 30.62 -3.38 -7.20
N THR A 203 30.54 -3.92 -8.41
CA THR A 203 31.72 -4.36 -9.19
C THR A 203 32.32 -3.25 -10.07
N GLY A 204 31.67 -2.09 -10.15
CA GLY A 204 32.18 -0.94 -10.93
C GLY A 204 32.08 -1.11 -12.45
N LYS A 205 31.38 -2.14 -12.93
CA LYS A 205 31.06 -2.27 -14.35
C LYS A 205 29.91 -1.32 -14.68
N LYS A 206 29.96 -0.64 -15.83
CA LYS A 206 28.86 0.23 -16.26
C LYS A 206 27.67 -0.61 -16.73
N LEU A 207 26.47 -0.18 -16.33
CA LEU A 207 25.18 -0.67 -16.82
C LEU A 207 25.02 0.00 -18.20
N ASN A 208 25.24 -0.76 -19.27
CA ASN A 208 25.29 -0.40 -20.71
C ASN A 208 26.71 -0.49 -21.30
N ASP A 209 27.03 -1.70 -21.78
CA ASP A 209 27.51 -1.89 -23.16
C ASP A 209 26.44 -2.70 -23.90
#